data_AF-A0A960GLW7-F1
#
_entry.id   AF-A0A960GLW7-F1
#
_cell.length_a   1.000
_cell.length_b   1.000
_cell.length_c   1.000
_cell.angle_alpha   90.00
_cell.angle_beta   90.00
_cell.angle_gamma   90.00
#
_symmetry.space_group_name_H-M   'P 1'
#
loop_
_entity.id
_entity.type
_entity.pdbx_description
1 polymer ?
#
loop_
_entity_poly.entity_id
_entity_poly.type
_entity_poly.pdbx_seq_one_letter_code
_entity_poly.pdbx_strand_id
1 'polypeptide(L)'
;MSEPTHSAVEPSTRAALDAFTQTLPFDDTQDFDDARRGFVARRVERQIHDANGRLVWDLDAYRFLDGDPAETANPSLWRQGQLLIEDGLYEVVPGIYQLRGFDLSVMSVIETDNGVIVIDPLISKETAAAAFGLYTQHRGERPVVAMIYTHSHIDHFGGVKGIITDDDVTSGRTQV
;
A
#
# COMPACT_ATOMS: atom_id res chain seq x y z
N MET A 1 -25.12 -1.82 -20.99
CA MET A 1 -25.11 -0.55 -20.24
C MET A 1 -24.41 0.47 -21.13
N SER A 2 -25.04 1.61 -21.43
CA SER A 2 -24.35 2.70 -22.12
C SER A 2 -23.20 3.17 -21.23
N GLU A 3 -22.00 3.35 -21.78
CA GLU A 3 -20.92 4.02 -21.07
C GLU A 3 -21.43 5.36 -20.53
N PRO A 4 -21.10 5.73 -19.28
CA PRO A 4 -21.43 7.06 -18.78
C PRO A 4 -20.75 8.08 -19.70
N THR A 5 -21.55 8.92 -20.36
CA THR A 5 -21.03 10.05 -21.12
C THR A 5 -20.55 11.09 -20.11
N HIS A 6 -19.23 11.14 -19.88
CA HIS A 6 -18.63 12.20 -19.07
C HIS A 6 -18.74 13.53 -19.82
N SER A 7 -19.18 14.59 -19.12
CA SER A 7 -19.18 15.94 -19.68
C SER A 7 -17.74 16.46 -19.80
N ALA A 8 -17.51 17.35 -20.77
CA ALA A 8 -16.24 18.08 -20.85
C ALA A 8 -15.98 18.90 -19.58
N VAL A 9 -14.70 19.18 -19.28
CA VAL A 9 -14.32 20.06 -18.17
C VAL A 9 -14.82 21.47 -18.45
N GLU A 10 -15.65 21.99 -17.55
CA GLU A 10 -16.15 23.36 -17.63
C GLU A 10 -15.00 24.38 -17.54
N PRO A 11 -15.06 25.51 -18.26
CA PRO A 11 -14.02 26.54 -18.22
C PRO A 11 -13.73 27.07 -16.80
N SER A 12 -14.74 27.11 -15.93
CA SER A 12 -14.59 27.51 -14.53
C SER A 12 -13.75 26.53 -13.73
N THR A 13 -13.91 25.22 -13.94
CA THR A 13 -13.09 24.18 -13.32
C THR A 13 -11.64 24.29 -13.80
N ARG A 14 -11.43 24.42 -15.11
CA ARG A 14 -10.08 24.59 -15.67
C ARG A 14 -9.36 25.81 -15.07
N ALA A 15 -10.03 26.95 -15.05
CA ALA A 15 -9.47 28.17 -14.47
C ALA A 15 -9.13 28.00 -12.97
N ALA A 16 -9.95 27.25 -12.21
CA ALA A 16 -9.67 26.96 -10.81
C ALA A 16 -8.44 26.03 -10.65
N LEU A 17 -8.28 25.02 -11.50
CA LEU A 17 -7.12 24.11 -11.49
C LEU A 17 -5.82 24.83 -11.90
N ASP A 18 -5.88 25.67 -12.93
CA ASP A 18 -4.74 26.48 -13.39
C ASP A 18 -4.28 27.45 -12.29
N ALA A 19 -5.24 28.15 -11.66
CA ALA A 19 -4.95 29.04 -10.54
C ALA A 19 -4.37 28.28 -9.34
N PHE A 20 -4.91 27.09 -9.03
CA PHE A 20 -4.44 26.26 -7.92
C PHE A 20 -2.99 25.81 -8.12
N THR A 21 -2.60 25.48 -9.36
CA THR A 21 -1.23 25.06 -9.71
C THR A 21 -0.18 26.10 -9.32
N GLN A 22 -0.55 27.38 -9.35
CA GLN A 22 0.35 28.48 -8.99
C GLN A 22 0.50 28.69 -7.47
N THR A 23 -0.22 27.95 -6.63
CA THR A 23 -0.24 28.16 -5.16
C THR A 23 0.66 27.20 -4.39
N LEU A 24 1.16 26.14 -5.03
CA LEU A 24 1.97 25.08 -4.39
C LEU A 24 3.33 24.92 -5.09
N PRO A 25 4.38 24.47 -4.37
CA PRO A 25 5.71 24.28 -4.93
C PRO A 25 5.80 22.95 -5.70
N PHE A 26 5.25 22.87 -6.91
CA PHE A 26 5.27 21.62 -7.71
C PHE A 26 6.68 21.20 -8.15
N ASP A 27 7.64 22.11 -8.17
CA ASP A 27 9.05 21.81 -8.42
C ASP A 27 9.73 21.11 -7.23
N ASP A 28 9.11 21.10 -6.05
CA ASP A 28 9.57 20.30 -4.91
C ASP A 28 9.12 18.84 -5.08
N THR A 29 10.08 18.01 -5.48
CA THR A 29 9.88 16.59 -5.75
C THR A 29 10.45 15.68 -4.66
N GLN A 30 10.80 16.20 -3.48
CA GLN A 30 11.45 15.40 -2.43
C GLN A 30 10.61 14.17 -2.04
N ASP A 31 9.28 14.29 -1.97
CA ASP A 31 8.40 13.18 -1.61
C ASP A 31 8.54 11.98 -2.57
N PHE A 32 8.87 12.20 -3.85
CA PHE A 32 9.08 11.11 -4.80
C PHE A 32 10.37 10.33 -4.50
N ASP A 33 11.43 11.03 -4.08
CA ASP A 33 12.68 10.42 -3.66
C ASP A 33 12.48 9.65 -2.35
N ASP A 34 11.78 10.26 -1.39
CA ASP A 34 11.46 9.65 -0.10
C ASP A 34 10.53 8.42 -0.26
N ALA A 35 9.55 8.49 -1.16
CA ALA A 35 8.71 7.35 -1.49
C ALA A 35 9.53 6.19 -2.07
N ARG A 36 10.53 6.45 -2.92
CA ARG A 36 11.32 5.38 -3.57
C ARG A 36 12.48 4.87 -2.72
N ARG A 37 12.87 5.61 -1.69
CA ARG A 37 14.00 5.28 -0.82
C ARG A 37 13.83 3.91 -0.17
N GLY A 38 14.88 3.11 -0.24
CA GLY A 38 14.91 1.78 0.37
C GLY A 38 14.16 0.70 -0.41
N PHE A 39 13.76 0.96 -1.66
CA PHE A 39 13.11 -0.05 -2.51
C PHE A 39 13.92 -1.36 -2.59
N VAL A 40 13.27 -2.48 -2.27
CA VAL A 40 13.85 -3.82 -2.33
C VAL A 40 13.28 -4.60 -3.50
N ALA A 41 11.94 -4.67 -3.58
CA ALA A 41 11.24 -5.49 -4.57
C ALA A 41 9.79 -5.08 -4.75
N ARG A 42 9.20 -5.51 -5.85
CA ARG A 42 7.77 -5.39 -6.16
C ARG A 42 7.24 -6.74 -6.64
N ARG A 43 5.97 -7.06 -6.35
CA ARG A 43 5.33 -8.25 -6.91
C ARG A 43 5.18 -8.10 -8.43
N VAL A 44 5.30 -9.22 -9.14
CA VAL A 44 5.08 -9.27 -10.59
C VAL A 44 3.61 -8.93 -10.92
N GLU A 45 2.68 -9.45 -10.13
CA GLU A 45 1.25 -9.16 -10.24
C GLU A 45 0.82 -8.14 -9.18
N ARG A 46 0.24 -7.03 -9.63
CA ARG A 46 -0.29 -5.95 -8.78
C ARG A 46 -1.78 -6.10 -8.47
N GLN A 47 -2.36 -7.22 -8.90
CA GLN A 47 -3.69 -7.69 -8.55
C GLN A 47 -3.61 -8.78 -7.49
N ILE A 48 -4.56 -8.79 -6.58
CA ILE A 48 -4.70 -9.77 -5.51
C ILE A 48 -6.12 -10.31 -5.58
N HIS A 49 -6.23 -11.64 -5.67
CA HIS A 49 -7.49 -12.34 -5.75
C HIS A 49 -7.68 -13.22 -4.52
N ASP A 50 -8.93 -13.46 -4.14
CA ASP A 50 -9.26 -14.50 -3.16
C ASP A 50 -9.24 -15.90 -3.79
N ALA A 51 -9.41 -16.92 -2.94
CA ALA A 51 -9.40 -18.32 -3.36
C ALA A 51 -10.48 -18.69 -4.39
N ASN A 52 -11.52 -17.87 -4.55
CA ASN A 52 -12.58 -18.06 -5.55
C ASN A 52 -12.31 -17.26 -6.84
N GLY A 53 -11.17 -16.58 -6.93
CA GLY A 53 -10.80 -15.75 -8.07
C GLY A 53 -11.47 -14.36 -8.08
N ARG A 54 -12.09 -13.92 -6.97
CA ARG A 54 -12.62 -12.56 -6.88
C ARG A 54 -11.47 -11.59 -6.65
N LEU A 55 -11.44 -10.49 -7.40
CA LEU A 55 -10.49 -9.40 -7.23
C LEU A 55 -10.71 -8.70 -5.88
N VAL A 56 -9.69 -8.72 -5.03
CA VAL A 56 -9.67 -8.11 -3.69
C VAL A 56 -8.96 -6.76 -3.73
N TRP A 57 -7.85 -6.69 -4.45
CA TRP A 57 -7.07 -5.45 -4.63
C TRP A 57 -6.54 -5.38 -6.05
N ASP A 58 -6.63 -4.21 -6.67
CA ASP A 58 -6.16 -3.95 -8.03
C ASP A 58 -5.43 -2.62 -8.09
N LEU A 59 -4.10 -2.67 -7.98
CA LEU A 59 -3.32 -1.46 -8.14
C LEU A 59 -3.09 -1.10 -9.62
N ASP A 60 -3.31 -2.04 -10.55
CA ASP A 60 -3.21 -1.77 -11.99
C ASP A 60 -4.37 -0.91 -12.51
N ALA A 61 -5.49 -0.87 -11.80
CA ALA A 61 -6.58 0.07 -12.02
C ALA A 61 -6.12 1.55 -11.98
N TYR A 62 -4.97 1.83 -11.35
CA TYR A 62 -4.41 3.18 -11.20
C TYR A 62 -3.26 3.50 -12.17
N ARG A 63 -2.97 2.65 -13.17
CA ARG A 63 -1.90 2.92 -14.17
C ARG A 63 -2.09 4.20 -14.97
N PHE A 64 -3.29 4.76 -15.00
CA PHE A 64 -3.54 6.07 -15.62
C PHE A 64 -2.76 7.21 -14.94
N LEU A 65 -2.30 7.03 -13.69
CA LEU A 65 -1.50 8.01 -12.95
C LEU A 65 -0.04 8.07 -13.43
N ASP A 66 0.43 7.14 -14.26
CA ASP A 66 1.79 7.17 -14.83
C ASP A 66 2.02 8.37 -15.77
N GLY A 67 0.95 9.04 -16.20
CA GLY A 67 0.99 10.20 -17.09
C GLY A 67 0.81 11.55 -16.40
N ASP A 68 0.67 12.59 -17.23
CA ASP A 68 0.38 13.95 -16.79
C ASP A 68 -1.01 14.05 -16.14
N PRO A 69 -1.22 15.01 -15.21
CA PRO A 69 -2.52 15.25 -14.60
C PRO A 69 -3.64 15.43 -15.62
N ALA A 70 -4.71 14.63 -15.51
CA ALA A 70 -5.90 14.83 -16.31
C ALA A 70 -6.53 16.20 -16.02
N GLU A 71 -7.09 16.85 -17.05
CA GLU A 71 -7.74 18.17 -16.91
C GLU A 71 -8.96 18.17 -15.95
N THR A 72 -9.46 16.98 -15.63
CA THR A 72 -10.57 16.75 -14.68
C THR A 72 -10.10 16.57 -13.24
N ALA A 73 -8.79 16.45 -12.99
CA ALA A 73 -8.22 16.11 -11.69
C ALA A 73 -7.46 17.31 -11.08
N ASN A 74 -7.55 17.46 -9.77
CA ASN A 74 -6.70 18.42 -9.07
C ASN A 74 -5.22 17.99 -9.17
N PRO A 75 -4.29 18.87 -9.58
CA PRO A 75 -2.89 18.49 -9.81
C PRO A 75 -2.15 18.07 -8.53
N SER A 76 -2.50 18.62 -7.36
CA SER A 76 -1.94 18.15 -6.07
C SER A 76 -2.49 16.77 -5.71
N LEU A 77 -3.78 16.51 -5.95
CA LEU A 77 -4.35 15.18 -5.75
C LEU A 77 -3.74 14.15 -6.71
N TRP A 78 -3.48 14.54 -7.97
CA TRP A 78 -2.79 13.69 -8.93
C TRP A 78 -1.38 13.32 -8.47
N ARG A 79 -0.59 14.31 -8.04
CA ARG A 79 0.74 14.09 -7.43
C ARG A 79 0.64 13.14 -6.23
N GLN A 80 -0.34 13.33 -5.35
CA GLN A 80 -0.55 12.43 -4.22
C GLN A 80 -0.91 11.01 -4.67
N GLY A 81 -1.75 10.86 -5.69
CA GLY A 81 -2.07 9.57 -6.30
C GLY A 81 -0.82 8.86 -6.81
N GLN A 82 0.06 9.58 -7.53
CA GLN A 82 1.33 9.06 -8.01
C GLN A 82 2.23 8.55 -6.87
N LEU A 83 2.31 9.29 -5.76
CA LEU A 83 3.05 8.86 -4.57
C LEU A 83 2.44 7.61 -3.93
N LEU A 84 1.11 7.52 -3.84
CA LEU A 84 0.41 6.40 -3.20
C LEU A 84 0.52 5.08 -3.97
N ILE A 85 0.74 5.13 -5.29
CA ILE A 85 0.91 3.92 -6.11
C ILE A 85 2.35 3.40 -6.18
N GLU A 86 3.30 4.03 -5.47
CA GLU A 86 4.67 3.52 -5.30
C GLU A 86 4.70 2.31 -4.34
N ASP A 87 4.21 1.17 -4.85
CA ASP A 87 4.05 -0.08 -4.11
C ASP A 87 5.33 -0.90 -4.01
N GLY A 88 5.34 -1.87 -3.11
CA GLY A 88 6.43 -2.84 -2.97
C GLY A 88 6.90 -3.06 -1.53
N LEU A 89 8.02 -3.74 -1.42
CA LEU A 89 8.80 -3.96 -0.21
C LEU A 89 9.92 -2.92 -0.14
N TYR A 90 9.99 -2.22 1.00
CA TYR A 90 10.97 -1.17 1.26
C TYR A 90 11.70 -1.46 2.57
N GLU A 91 13.01 -1.27 2.60
CA GLU A 91 13.82 -1.23 3.82
C GLU A 91 13.85 0.22 4.32
N VAL A 92 13.25 0.47 5.48
CA VAL A 92 13.22 1.80 6.10
C VAL A 92 14.58 2.10 6.72
N VAL A 93 15.05 1.14 7.53
CA VAL A 93 16.38 1.07 8.15
C VAL A 93 16.73 -0.41 8.29
N PRO A 94 18.01 -0.78 8.55
CA PRO A 94 18.39 -2.18 8.69
C PRO A 94 17.50 -2.93 9.68
N GLY A 95 16.85 -4.01 9.22
CA GLY A 95 15.95 -4.84 10.02
C GLY A 95 14.50 -4.33 10.14
N ILE A 96 14.15 -3.18 9.56
CA ILE A 96 12.77 -2.67 9.55
C ILE A 96 12.30 -2.47 8.11
N TYR A 97 11.22 -3.15 7.77
CA TYR A 97 10.66 -3.18 6.43
C TYR A 97 9.22 -2.69 6.41
N GLN A 98 8.80 -2.15 5.27
CA GLN A 98 7.41 -1.79 5.00
C GLN A 98 6.94 -2.38 3.69
N LEU A 99 5.69 -2.85 3.68
CA LEU A 99 4.96 -3.32 2.52
C LEU A 99 3.87 -2.29 2.23
N ARG A 100 3.99 -1.61 1.08
CA ARG A 100 3.14 -0.47 0.72
C ARG A 100 2.40 -0.74 -0.58
N GLY A 101 1.20 -0.18 -0.72
CA GLY A 101 0.37 -0.32 -1.93
C GLY A 101 -0.29 -1.69 -2.11
N PHE A 102 -0.27 -2.54 -1.09
CA PHE A 102 -0.97 -3.84 -1.07
C PHE A 102 -2.43 -3.72 -0.61
N ASP A 103 -2.75 -2.63 0.07
CA ASP A 103 -4.04 -2.29 0.64
C ASP A 103 -4.02 -0.78 0.95
N LEU A 104 -5.04 -0.26 1.67
CA LEU A 104 -5.10 1.14 2.08
C LEU A 104 -3.96 1.55 3.03
N SER A 105 -3.64 0.70 3.99
CA SER A 105 -2.63 0.94 5.03
C SER A 105 -1.26 0.35 4.64
N VAL A 106 -0.27 0.56 5.51
CA VAL A 106 1.08 -0.01 5.38
C VAL A 106 1.26 -1.09 6.44
N MET A 107 1.74 -2.25 6.01
CA MET A 107 2.22 -3.28 6.94
C MET A 107 3.70 -3.05 7.20
N SER A 108 4.11 -3.06 8.47
CA SER A 108 5.53 -3.01 8.83
C SER A 108 6.00 -4.35 9.40
N VAL A 109 7.25 -4.73 9.12
CA VAL A 109 7.88 -5.95 9.62
C VAL A 109 9.22 -5.60 10.26
N ILE A 110 9.40 -6.00 11.51
CA ILE A 110 10.63 -5.78 12.28
C ILE A 110 11.32 -7.14 12.49
N GLU A 111 12.55 -7.26 12.02
CA GLU A 111 13.41 -8.42 12.24
C GLU A 111 13.96 -8.42 13.67
N THR A 112 13.93 -9.59 14.31
CA THR A 112 14.47 -9.84 15.64
C THR A 112 15.36 -11.09 15.62
N ASP A 113 16.07 -11.37 16.71
CA ASP A 113 16.93 -12.56 16.82
C ASP A 113 16.14 -13.88 16.71
N ASN A 114 14.86 -13.87 17.07
CA ASN A 114 14.04 -15.09 17.19
C ASN A 114 12.88 -15.16 16.19
N GLY A 115 12.76 -14.21 15.26
CA GLY A 115 11.62 -14.11 14.34
C GLY A 115 11.32 -12.69 13.92
N VAL A 116 10.05 -12.41 13.64
CA VAL A 116 9.58 -11.09 13.21
C VAL A 116 8.41 -10.58 14.05
N ILE A 117 8.36 -9.27 14.22
CA ILE A 117 7.17 -8.55 14.69
C ILE A 117 6.48 -7.97 13.46
N VAL A 118 5.20 -8.26 13.28
CA VAL A 118 4.39 -7.68 12.21
C VAL A 118 3.47 -6.62 12.83
N ILE A 119 3.40 -5.46 12.18
CA ILE A 119 2.58 -4.33 12.62
C ILE A 119 1.56 -4.03 11.53
N ASP A 120 0.29 -3.94 11.93
CA ASP A 120 -0.85 -3.54 11.11
C ASP A 120 -1.04 -4.39 9.83
N PRO A 121 -1.63 -5.59 9.95
CA PRO A 121 -1.71 -6.55 8.85
C PRO A 121 -2.85 -6.23 7.86
N LEU A 122 -2.99 -4.96 7.45
CA LEU A 122 -3.88 -4.52 6.37
C LEU A 122 -5.39 -4.80 6.63
N ILE A 123 -6.25 -4.58 5.62
CA ILE A 123 -7.71 -4.78 5.73
C ILE A 123 -8.08 -6.26 5.55
N SER A 124 -7.50 -6.93 4.56
CA SER A 124 -7.95 -8.24 4.10
C SER A 124 -6.87 -9.31 4.29
N LYS A 125 -7.28 -10.55 4.57
CA LYS A 125 -6.33 -11.66 4.74
C LYS A 125 -5.53 -11.92 3.47
N GLU A 126 -6.13 -11.73 2.30
CA GLU A 126 -5.48 -11.94 0.99
C GLU A 126 -4.39 -10.90 0.75
N THR A 127 -4.66 -9.62 1.06
CA THR A 127 -3.69 -8.53 0.90
C THR A 127 -2.54 -8.69 1.88
N ALA A 128 -2.84 -9.04 3.13
CA ALA A 128 -1.84 -9.32 4.15
C ALA A 128 -0.94 -10.51 3.79
N ALA A 129 -1.53 -11.62 3.32
CA ALA A 129 -0.77 -12.80 2.89
C ALA A 129 0.14 -12.49 1.70
N ALA A 130 -0.35 -11.73 0.72
CA ALA A 130 0.46 -11.32 -0.44
C ALA A 130 1.62 -10.40 -0.05
N ALA A 131 1.37 -9.43 0.84
CA ALA A 131 2.38 -8.50 1.35
C ALA A 131 3.47 -9.24 2.13
N PHE A 132 3.06 -10.05 3.12
CA PHE A 132 3.99 -10.84 3.92
C PHE A 132 4.73 -11.92 3.12
N GLY A 133 4.08 -12.46 2.08
CA GLY A 133 4.72 -13.35 1.11
C GLY A 133 5.86 -12.69 0.34
N LEU A 134 5.71 -11.43 -0.10
CA LEU A 134 6.80 -10.68 -0.74
C LEU A 134 7.96 -10.46 0.24
N TYR A 135 7.68 -10.09 1.48
CA TYR A 135 8.70 -10.01 2.52
C TYR A 135 9.45 -11.34 2.68
N THR A 136 8.71 -12.44 2.84
CA THR A 136 9.25 -13.79 3.04
C THR A 136 10.13 -14.23 1.88
N GLN A 137 9.72 -13.95 0.63
CA GLN A 137 10.49 -14.27 -0.57
C GLN A 137 11.88 -13.60 -0.59
N HIS A 138 11.99 -12.38 -0.06
CA HIS A 138 13.23 -11.59 -0.13
C HIS A 138 14.06 -11.61 1.16
N ARG A 139 13.43 -11.89 2.31
CA ARG A 139 14.06 -11.84 3.64
C ARG A 139 14.18 -13.21 4.31
N GLY A 140 13.57 -14.24 3.73
CA GLY A 140 13.53 -15.60 4.26
C GLY A 140 12.34 -15.82 5.20
N GLU A 141 11.98 -17.08 5.35
CA GLU A 141 10.92 -17.49 6.28
C GLU A 141 11.38 -17.35 7.72
N ARG A 142 10.56 -16.67 8.53
CA ARG A 142 10.82 -16.42 9.95
C ARG A 142 9.51 -16.52 10.74
N PRO A 143 9.53 -17.07 11.96
CA PRO A 143 8.33 -17.14 12.77
C PRO A 143 7.85 -15.74 13.16
N VAL A 144 6.53 -15.54 13.15
CA VAL A 144 5.90 -14.31 13.65
C VAL A 144 5.78 -14.42 15.16
N VAL A 145 6.60 -13.68 15.90
CA VAL A 145 6.64 -13.75 17.36
C VAL A 145 5.70 -12.74 18.02
N ALA A 146 5.36 -11.66 17.31
CA ALA A 146 4.33 -10.73 17.75
C ALA A 146 3.60 -10.08 16.56
N MET A 147 2.33 -9.76 16.80
CA MET A 147 1.48 -8.91 15.98
C MET A 147 1.16 -7.66 16.79
N ILE A 148 1.26 -6.47 16.21
CA ILE A 148 0.88 -5.22 16.87
C ILE A 148 -0.18 -4.55 16.01
N TYR A 149 -1.27 -4.14 16.65
CA TYR A 149 -2.23 -3.21 16.08
C TYR A 149 -1.98 -1.83 16.66
N THR A 150 -1.60 -0.88 15.82
CA THR A 150 -1.32 0.49 16.27
C THR A 150 -2.56 1.18 16.82
N HIS A 151 -3.73 0.87 16.27
CA HIS A 151 -5.02 1.38 16.72
C HIS A 151 -6.19 0.53 16.18
N SER A 152 -7.41 0.86 16.61
CA SER A 152 -8.62 0.05 16.40
C SER A 152 -9.39 0.38 15.11
N HIS A 153 -8.71 0.59 13.99
CA HIS A 153 -9.35 0.70 12.67
C HIS A 153 -9.09 -0.54 11.81
N ILE A 154 -10.05 -0.90 10.96
CA ILE A 154 -10.10 -2.20 10.27
C ILE A 154 -8.89 -2.45 9.37
N ASP A 155 -8.32 -1.39 8.80
CA ASP A 155 -7.12 -1.41 7.96
C ASP A 155 -5.84 -1.70 8.75
N HIS A 156 -5.91 -1.77 10.07
CA HIS A 156 -4.77 -2.06 10.94
C HIS A 156 -4.89 -3.38 11.70
N PHE A 157 -5.95 -4.18 11.46
CA PHE A 157 -6.08 -5.51 12.06
C PHE A 157 -6.82 -6.54 11.19
N GLY A 158 -7.56 -6.12 10.16
CA GLY A 158 -8.50 -6.97 9.43
C GLY A 158 -7.84 -8.14 8.72
N GLY A 159 -6.62 -7.97 8.21
CA GLY A 159 -5.90 -9.01 7.49
C GLY A 159 -5.06 -9.94 8.35
N VAL A 160 -5.15 -9.88 9.69
CA VAL A 160 -4.35 -10.72 10.61
C VAL A 160 -4.36 -12.22 10.26
N LYS A 161 -5.52 -12.74 9.83
CA LYS A 161 -5.70 -14.16 9.47
C LYS A 161 -5.01 -14.57 8.16
N GLY A 162 -4.41 -13.61 7.45
CA GLY A 162 -3.50 -13.89 6.33
C GLY A 162 -2.08 -14.24 6.75
N ILE A 163 -1.73 -14.01 8.03
CA ILE A 163 -0.36 -14.14 8.54
C ILE A 163 -0.28 -15.12 9.71
N ILE A 164 -1.20 -15.04 10.67
CA ILE A 164 -1.18 -15.89 11.88
C ILE A 164 -2.51 -16.60 12.10
N THR A 165 -2.46 -17.71 12.83
CA THR A 165 -3.62 -18.54 13.18
C THR A 165 -4.02 -18.35 14.65
N ASP A 166 -5.21 -18.83 15.03
CA ASP A 166 -5.61 -18.88 16.45
C ASP A 166 -4.69 -19.82 17.27
N ASP A 167 -4.17 -20.88 16.65
CA ASP A 167 -3.25 -21.80 17.31
C ASP A 167 -1.91 -21.13 17.65
N ASP A 168 -1.42 -20.23 16.80
CA ASP A 168 -0.19 -19.47 17.08
C ASP A 168 -0.34 -18.61 18.34
N VAL A 169 -1.49 -17.97 18.49
CA VAL A 169 -1.80 -17.13 19.65
C VAL A 169 -2.06 -17.97 20.90
N THR A 170 -2.92 -18.98 20.80
CA THR A 170 -3.33 -19.80 21.96
C THR A 170 -2.20 -20.68 22.49
N SER A 171 -1.26 -21.09 21.65
CA SER A 171 -0.06 -21.83 22.08
C SER A 171 1.06 -20.94 22.63
N GLY A 172 0.92 -19.61 22.54
CA GLY A 172 1.92 -18.64 22.97
C GLY A 172 3.10 -18.48 22.02
N ARG A 173 3.03 -19.00 20.79
CA ARG A 173 4.05 -18.77 19.74
C ARG A 173 4.05 -17.32 19.26
N THR A 174 2.88 -16.70 19.21
CA THR A 174 2.70 -15.31 18.78
C THR A 174 1.93 -14.52 19.83
N GLN A 175 2.46 -13.36 20.21
CA GLN A 175 1.71 -12.38 21.03
C GLN A 175 0.94 -11.42 20.13
N VAL A 176 -0.24 -10.98 20.58
CA VAL A 176 -1.06 -9.95 19.90
C VAL A 176 -1.45 -8.90 20.92
#